data_AF-A6JSE3-F1
#
_entry.id   AF-A6JSE3-F1
#
_cell.length_a   1.000
_cell.length_b   1.000
_cell.length_c   1.000
_cell.angle_alpha   90.00
_cell.angle_beta   90.00
_cell.angle_gamma   90.00
#
_symmetry.space_group_name_H-M   'P 1'
#
loop_
_entity.id
_entity.type
_entity.pdbx_description
1 polymer ?
#
loop_
_entity_poly.entity_id
_entity_poly.type
_entity_poly.pdbx_seq_one_letter_code
_entity_poly.pdbx_strand_id
1 'polypeptide(L)' 'MVTDFYPGVMTVVWKADGTPITQGVETTQPFKQNNKYMATSYLLLTAKAWETHSNYSCQVTHEENTVEKSLSRAECS' A
#
# COMPACT_ATOMS: atom_id res chain seq x y z
N MET A 1 -4.98 3.95 -0.09
CA MET A 1 -4.93 5.42 -0.23
C MET A 1 -4.26 5.99 1.00
N VAL A 2 -3.38 6.99 0.81
CA VAL A 2 -2.67 7.67 1.89
C VAL A 2 -3.04 9.15 1.84
N THR A 3 -3.51 9.71 2.94
CA THR A 3 -3.97 11.10 3.03
C THR A 3 -3.34 11.80 4.23
N ASP A 4 -3.44 13.13 4.24
CA ASP A 4 -3.15 13.97 5.39
C ASP A 4 -1.72 13.89 5.96
N PHE A 5 -0.74 13.54 5.12
CA PHE A 5 0.68 13.47 5.49
C PHE A 5 1.46 14.72 5.04
N TYR A 6 2.50 15.05 5.78
CA TYR A 6 3.45 16.12 5.49
C TYR A 6 4.74 15.87 6.29
N PRO A 7 5.95 16.03 5.73
CA PRO A 7 6.28 16.49 4.37
C PRO A 7 5.90 15.46 3.29
N GLY A 8 5.92 15.86 2.01
CA GLY A 8 5.43 15.05 0.88
C GLY A 8 6.31 13.87 0.46
N VAL A 9 7.11 13.32 1.37
CA VAL A 9 8.03 12.20 1.11
C VAL A 9 7.57 10.99 1.90
N MET A 10 7.27 9.88 1.22
CA MET A 10 6.89 8.62 1.83
C MET A 10 7.40 7.45 0.99
N THR A 11 7.48 6.27 1.60
CA THR A 11 7.76 5.00 0.91
C THR A 11 6.58 4.05 1.09
N VAL A 12 6.23 3.31 0.04
CA VAL A 12 5.20 2.26 0.08
C VAL A 12 5.82 0.92 -0.25
N VAL A 13 5.55 -0.08 0.57
CA VAL A 13 5.91 -1.48 0.34
C VAL A 13 4.65 -2.32 0.40
N TRP A 14 4.39 -3.10 -0.65
CA TRP A 14 3.37 -4.13 -0.62
C TRP A 14 3.97 -5.45 -0.18
N LYS A 15 3.19 -6.25 0.56
CA LYS A 15 3.57 -7.59 0.97
C LYS A 15 2.46 -8.58 0.64
N ALA A 16 2.84 -9.80 0.27
CA ALA A 16 1.98 -10.97 0.23
C ALA A 16 2.43 -11.95 1.31
N ASP A 17 1.55 -12.29 2.25
CA ASP A 17 1.84 -13.12 3.42
C ASP A 17 3.12 -12.68 4.17
N GLY A 18 3.32 -11.37 4.31
CA GLY A 18 4.49 -10.77 4.96
C GLY A 18 5.74 -10.65 4.09
N THR A 19 5.77 -11.23 2.89
CA THR A 19 6.90 -11.14 1.97
C THR A 19 6.75 -9.93 1.03
N PRO A 20 7.75 -9.04 0.92
CA PRO A 20 7.67 -7.89 0.01
C PRO A 20 7.48 -8.28 -1.46
N ILE A 21 6.60 -7.56 -2.14
CA ILE A 21 6.32 -7.72 -3.57
C ILE A 21 6.38 -6.38 -4.30
N THR A 22 6.82 -6.40 -5.55
CA THR A 22 6.93 -5.22 -6.43
C THR A 22 6.16 -5.37 -7.73
N GLN A 23 5.87 -6.61 -8.14
CA GLN A 23 5.13 -6.87 -9.38
C GLN A 23 3.70 -6.35 -9.27
N GLY A 24 3.28 -5.56 -10.27
CA GLY A 24 1.92 -4.99 -10.33
C GLY A 24 1.68 -3.84 -9.35
N VAL A 25 2.71 -3.36 -8.66
CA VAL A 25 2.62 -2.20 -7.77
C VAL A 25 2.74 -0.92 -8.58
N GLU A 26 1.72 -0.06 -8.48
CA GLU A 26 1.74 1.28 -9.05
C GLU A 26 1.46 2.29 -7.94
N THR A 27 2.33 3.28 -7.76
CA THR A 27 2.17 4.32 -6.74
C THR A 27 2.30 5.69 -7.37
N THR A 28 1.30 6.54 -7.16
CA THR A 28 1.33 7.93 -7.64
C THR A 28 2.39 8.72 -6.88
N GLN A 29 3.02 9.69 -7.53
CA GLN A 29 3.80 10.70 -6.81
C GLN A 29 2.88 11.46 -5.83
N PRO A 30 3.33 11.73 -4.59
CA PRO A 30 2.58 12.57 -3.66
C PRO A 30 2.22 13.92 -4.28
N PHE A 31 0.92 14.23 -4.31
CA PHE A 31 0.43 15.52 -4.76
C PHE A 31 -0.18 16.30 -3.59
N LYS A 32 -0.03 17.62 -3.63
CA LYS A 32 -0.52 18.49 -2.56
C LYS A 32 -2.04 18.63 -2.67
N GLN A 33 -2.75 18.30 -1.59
CA GLN A 33 -4.17 18.63 -1.40
C GLN A 33 -4.27 19.57 -0.20
N ASN A 34 -4.69 20.81 -0.43
CA ASN A 34 -4.65 21.90 0.55
C ASN A 34 -3.22 22.13 1.09
N ASN A 35 -3.01 21.95 2.40
CA ASN A 35 -1.72 22.14 3.05
C ASN A 35 -0.95 20.83 3.29
N LYS A 36 -1.51 19.69 2.89
CA LYS A 36 -0.95 18.35 3.11
C LYS A 36 -0.85 17.58 1.79
N TYR A 37 -0.33 16.37 1.82
CA TYR A 37 -0.15 15.52 0.66
C TYR A 37 -1.10 14.33 0.67
N MET A 38 -1.31 13.82 -0.54
CA MET A 38 -2.02 12.58 -0.80
C MET A 38 -1.26 11.76 -1.83
N ALA A 39 -1.41 10.46 -1.73
CA ALA A 39 -0.93 9.52 -2.73
C ALA A 39 -1.77 8.25 -2.72
N THR A 40 -1.82 7.59 -3.86
CA THR A 40 -2.49 6.31 -4.00
C THR A 40 -1.48 5.26 -4.47
N SER A 41 -1.57 4.09 -3.87
CA SER A 41 -0.85 2.90 -4.30
C SER A 41 -1.87 1.82 -4.61
N TYR A 42 -1.67 1.15 -5.74
CA TYR A 42 -2.46 0.05 -6.24
C TYR A 42 -1.57 -1.18 -6.38
N LEU A 43 -2.17 -2.35 -6.15
CA LEU A 43 -1.55 -3.63 -6.41
C LEU A 43 -2.46 -4.39 -7.39
N LEU A 44 -1.97 -4.60 -8.60
CA LEU A 44 -2.67 -5.38 -9.62
C LEU A 44 -2.35 -6.87 -9.45
N LEU A 45 -3.39 -7.67 -9.19
CA LEU A 45 -3.29 -9.11 -8.98
C LEU A 45 -4.10 -9.87 -10.03
N THR A 46 -3.59 -11.05 -10.40
CA THR A 46 -4.43 -12.06 -11.06
C THR A 46 -5.29 -12.78 -10.03
N ALA A 47 -6.43 -13.34 -10.44
CA ALA A 47 -7.27 -14.15 -9.55
C ALA A 47 -6.47 -15.30 -8.90
N LYS A 48 -5.60 -15.96 -9.68
CA LYS A 48 -4.72 -17.02 -9.17
C LYS A 48 -3.77 -16.54 -8.08
N ALA A 49 -3.16 -15.35 -8.24
CA ALA A 49 -2.27 -14.79 -7.22
C ALA A 49 -3.04 -14.51 -5.92
N TRP A 50 -4.23 -13.89 -6.03
CA TRP A 50 -5.12 -13.64 -4.92
C TRP A 50 -5.53 -14.92 -4.16
N GLU A 51 -5.84 -16.00 -4.89
CA GLU A 51 -6.18 -17.31 -4.30
C GLU A 51 -4.97 -18.03 -3.68
N THR A 52 -3.75 -17.71 -4.11
CA THR A 52 -2.54 -18.35 -3.60
C THR A 52 -2.14 -17.81 -2.22
N HIS A 53 -2.37 -16.51 -1.98
CA HIS A 53 -1.95 -15.83 -0.76
C HIS A 53 -3.10 -15.56 0.20
N SER A 54 -2.85 -15.67 1.50
CA SER A 54 -3.87 -15.49 2.53
C SER A 54 -4.12 -14.02 2.87
N ASN A 55 -3.08 -13.20 2.74
CA ASN A 55 -3.08 -11.81 3.15
C ASN A 55 -2.24 -10.95 2.20
N TYR A 56 -2.72 -9.74 1.95
CA TYR A 56 -1.96 -8.68 1.31
C TYR A 56 -1.92 -7.47 2.21
N SER A 57 -0.76 -6.83 2.34
CA SER A 57 -0.63 -5.62 3.13
C SER A 57 0.09 -4.50 2.39
N CYS A 58 -0.34 -3.28 2.69
CA CYS A 58 0.28 -2.04 2.26
C CYS A 58 0.95 -1.41 3.49
N GLN A 59 2.27 -1.40 3.49
CA GLN A 59 3.08 -0.73 4.50
C GLN A 59 3.53 0.62 3.97
N VAL A 60 3.19 1.68 4.68
CA VAL A 60 3.61 3.05 4.38
C VAL A 60 4.57 3.51 5.45
N THR A 61 5.73 3.98 5.03
CA THR A 61 6.71 4.62 5.92
C THR A 61 6.78 6.11 5.56
N HIS A 62 6.51 6.95 6.55
CA HIS A 62 6.55 8.40 6.47
C HIS A 62 7.41 8.92 7.62
N GLU A 63 8.53 9.56 7.28
CA GLU A 63 9.61 9.86 8.23
C GLU A 63 10.07 8.59 8.99
N GLU A 64 9.99 8.56 10.31
CA GLU A 64 10.35 7.40 11.14
C GLU A 64 9.14 6.51 11.49
N ASN A 65 7.93 6.93 11.07
CA ASN A 65 6.70 6.23 11.39
C ASN A 65 6.31 5.25 10.29
N THR A 66 5.90 4.05 10.68
CA THR A 66 5.41 3.03 9.76
C THR A 66 3.99 2.62 10.14
N VAL A 67 3.10 2.64 9.16
CA VAL A 67 1.73 2.16 9.29
C VAL A 67 1.52 1.05 8.27
N GLU A 68 1.06 -0.11 8.73
CA GLU A 68 0.69 -1.23 7.87
C GLU A 68 -0.81 -1.48 7.95
N LYS A 69 -1.44 -1.66 6.79
CA LYS A 69 -2.83 -2.08 6.68
C LYS A 69 -2.90 -3.33 5.82
N SER A 70 -3.67 -4.30 6.29
CA SER A 70 -3.76 -5.61 5.67
C SER A 70 -5.18 -5.90 5.23
N LEU A 71 -5.30 -6.70 4.18
CA LEU A 71 -6.52 -7.25 3.63
C LEU A 71 -6.37 -8.76 3.60
N SER A 72 -7.17 -9.47 4.40
CA SER A 72 -7.19 -10.92 4.36
C SER A 72 -8.21 -11.42 3.35
N ARG A 73 -7.90 -12.54 2.71
CA ARG A 73 -8.83 -13.16 1.76
C ARG A 73 -10.14 -13.60 2.42
N ALA A 74 -10.08 -14.02 3.69
CA ALA A 74 -11.25 -14.45 4.46
C ALA A 74 -12.25 -13.33 4.76
N GLU A 75 -11.82 -12.06 4.73
CA GLU A 75 -12.71 -10.90 4.88
C GLU A 75 -13.47 -10.57 3.59
N CYS A 76 -13.12 -11.20 2.46
CA CYS A 76 -13.67 -10.96 1.14
C CYS A 76 -14.37 -12.21 0.54
N SER A 77 -14.57 -13.26 1.34
CA SER A 77 -15.21 -14.52 0.94
C SER A 77 -16.67 -14.62 1.38
#